data_AF-A0A958VGU0-F1
#
_entry.id   AF-A0A958VGU0-F1
#
_cell.length_a   1.000
_cell.length_b   1.000
_cell.length_c   1.000
_cell.angle_alpha   90.00
_cell.angle_beta   90.00
_cell.angle_gamma   90.00
#
_symmetry.space_group_name_H-M   'P 1'
#
loop_
_entity.id
_entity.type
_entity.pdbx_description
1 polymer ?
#
loop_
_entity_poly.entity_id
_entity_poly.type
_entity_poly.pdbx_seq_one_letter_code
_entity_poly.pdbx_strand_id
1 'polypeptide(L)'
;MALFQKSVLNNYLAQQDKETVSKAYKKYIKFFHNLEVQKNILEIKEEGFQQKFLMELFVNVFGYVMNPDPKYNLTTEFKNQTGANKADGAILKNGNAIGVIELKGTNTKDLENVRKQAFDYKANQPKCVYVITSNFEKLRFYIENAVDFEEFDLFQLTQEQFALMYLCLNASNLLNDVPLKLKKASVVKEESITKEFYNDYSKFKRELYRDLVKNNVNSAVFRSELQKEDETRAIKNIKLTLFKKSQKLIDRFLFIFFAENRGLLPPNSTVKILKQWNKLKELDEYVPLYNRYVKYFNYLDTGRKGTDKSAEIFAYNGGLFKPDGVLDSLVIDDDLLFRHTKQLSSYDFVSEVDVNILGHIFENSLNEIESINAEIEGGEFDKQKTKRKKDGVFYTPKYITKYIVDNTVGKLCEEKKREFKLDEAEYQKARKGRTMDKLRELQAILDKYRSWLLNITICDPACGSGAFLNQALDFLIKEHEYLDELQASLTGGTLIFPDIENTILEKNIYGVDINEESVEIAKLSLWLRTAQPRRKLNDLNNNIKCGNSLIDSKAVAGDKAFKWE
;
A
#
# COMPACT_ATOMS: atom_id res chain seq x y z
N MET A 1 2.15 -5.47 7.43
CA MET A 1 1.89 -5.42 5.96
C MET A 1 0.97 -6.57 5.61
N ALA A 2 0.55 -6.73 4.36
CA ALA A 2 -0.06 -8.00 3.95
C ALA A 2 0.99 -9.09 4.17
N LEU A 3 0.62 -10.17 4.84
CA LEU A 3 1.56 -11.22 5.22
C LEU A 3 1.98 -12.07 4.01
N PHE A 4 1.18 -12.04 2.95
CA PHE A 4 1.30 -12.88 1.77
C PHE A 4 1.23 -12.08 0.47
N GLN A 5 2.03 -12.50 -0.49
CA GLN A 5 1.96 -12.00 -1.86
C GLN A 5 0.67 -12.54 -2.50
N LYS A 6 -0.09 -11.67 -3.16
CA LYS A 6 -1.49 -11.96 -3.53
C LYS A 6 -1.63 -13.07 -4.57
N SER A 7 -0.75 -13.15 -5.56
CA SER A 7 -0.79 -14.23 -6.57
C SER A 7 -0.45 -15.60 -5.96
N VAL A 8 0.52 -15.67 -5.04
CA VAL A 8 0.83 -16.89 -4.27
C VAL A 8 -0.36 -17.24 -3.37
N LEU A 9 -0.91 -16.28 -2.63
CA LEU A 9 -2.08 -16.51 -1.77
C LEU A 9 -3.26 -17.07 -2.56
N ASN A 10 -3.60 -16.48 -3.71
CA ASN A 10 -4.69 -16.94 -4.55
C ASN A 10 -4.51 -18.39 -5.00
N ASN A 11 -3.28 -18.81 -5.31
CA ASN A 11 -2.97 -20.19 -5.65
C ASN A 11 -3.24 -21.14 -4.47
N TYR A 12 -2.86 -20.76 -3.25
CA TYR A 12 -3.13 -21.58 -2.06
C TYR A 12 -4.63 -21.61 -1.70
N LEU A 13 -5.34 -20.48 -1.81
CA LEU A 13 -6.79 -20.41 -1.62
C LEU A 13 -7.52 -21.30 -2.61
N ALA A 14 -7.10 -21.32 -3.88
CA ALA A 14 -7.69 -22.15 -4.92
C ALA A 14 -7.51 -23.67 -4.70
N GLN A 15 -6.46 -24.07 -3.96
CA GLN A 15 -6.17 -25.47 -3.62
C GLN A 15 -6.96 -25.98 -2.41
N GLN A 16 -7.61 -25.10 -1.63
CA GLN A 16 -8.42 -25.53 -0.50
C GLN A 16 -9.69 -26.27 -0.96
N ASP A 17 -10.09 -27.28 -0.20
CA ASP A 17 -11.39 -27.92 -0.41
C ASP A 17 -12.52 -26.96 0.00
N LYS A 18 -13.19 -26.39 -1.01
CA LYS A 18 -14.27 -25.42 -0.83
C LYS A 18 -15.42 -25.97 0.00
N GLU A 19 -15.71 -27.27 -0.07
CA GLU A 19 -16.80 -27.86 0.70
C GLU A 19 -16.46 -27.90 2.19
N THR A 20 -15.25 -28.35 2.53
CA THR A 20 -14.75 -28.34 3.91
C THR A 20 -14.71 -26.94 4.49
N VAL A 21 -14.18 -25.96 3.75
CA VAL A 21 -14.12 -24.56 4.19
C VAL A 21 -15.53 -24.00 4.40
N SER A 22 -16.47 -24.26 3.49
CA SER A 22 -17.87 -23.81 3.62
C SER A 22 -18.56 -24.44 4.84
N LYS A 23 -18.32 -25.73 5.11
CA LYS A 23 -18.84 -26.39 6.32
C LYS A 23 -18.29 -25.76 7.60
N ALA A 24 -16.98 -25.47 7.64
CA ALA A 24 -16.36 -24.77 8.77
C ALA A 24 -16.92 -23.35 8.94
N TYR A 25 -17.13 -22.62 7.84
CA TYR A 25 -17.73 -21.28 7.87
C TYR A 25 -19.15 -21.30 8.45
N LYS A 26 -19.97 -22.28 8.08
CA LYS A 26 -21.32 -22.44 8.67
C LYS A 26 -21.30 -22.65 10.18
N LYS A 27 -20.33 -23.42 10.69
CA LYS A 27 -20.15 -23.58 12.15
C LYS A 27 -19.72 -22.26 12.79
N TYR A 28 -18.79 -21.58 12.15
CA TYR A 28 -18.26 -20.30 12.60
C TYR A 28 -19.35 -19.24 12.71
N ILE A 29 -20.14 -18.98 11.66
CA ILE A 29 -21.19 -17.93 11.69
C ILE A 29 -22.28 -18.21 12.73
N LYS A 30 -22.55 -19.48 13.04
CA LYS A 30 -23.57 -19.86 14.04
C LYS A 30 -23.22 -19.33 15.44
N PHE A 31 -21.94 -19.13 15.74
CA PHE A 31 -21.44 -18.61 17.01
C PHE A 31 -20.91 -17.18 16.85
N PHE A 32 -19.89 -17.03 16.00
CA PHE A 32 -19.32 -15.84 15.36
C PHE A 32 -20.26 -14.65 15.18
N HIS A 33 -21.32 -14.89 14.40
CA HIS A 33 -22.21 -13.86 13.87
C HIS A 33 -23.56 -13.80 14.59
N ASN A 34 -23.69 -14.57 15.68
CA ASN A 34 -24.90 -14.52 16.50
C ASN A 34 -24.86 -13.27 17.39
N LEU A 35 -25.78 -12.32 17.14
CA LEU A 35 -25.82 -11.03 17.84
C LEU A 35 -25.97 -11.15 19.37
N GLU A 36 -26.68 -12.16 19.86
CA GLU A 36 -26.82 -12.39 21.30
C GLU A 36 -25.54 -12.94 21.91
N VAL A 37 -24.86 -13.84 21.20
CA VAL A 37 -23.53 -14.35 21.59
C VAL A 37 -22.50 -13.22 21.59
N GLN A 38 -22.47 -12.39 20.55
CA GLN A 38 -21.58 -11.22 20.47
C GLN A 38 -21.78 -10.29 21.67
N LYS A 39 -23.05 -9.97 21.98
CA LYS A 39 -23.37 -9.14 23.16
C LYS A 39 -22.85 -9.76 24.45
N ASN A 40 -23.04 -11.07 24.63
CA ASN A 40 -22.55 -11.77 25.83
C ASN A 40 -21.01 -11.78 25.91
N ILE A 41 -20.32 -11.91 24.77
CA ILE A 41 -18.84 -11.84 24.70
C ILE A 41 -18.35 -10.44 25.10
N LEU A 42 -19.06 -9.38 24.72
CA LEU A 42 -18.70 -8.02 25.09
C LEU A 42 -18.86 -7.75 26.59
N GLU A 43 -19.75 -8.46 27.28
CA GLU A 43 -20.07 -8.26 28.70
C GLU A 43 -19.29 -9.21 29.65
N ILE A 44 -18.74 -10.31 29.14
CA ILE A 44 -18.07 -11.33 29.96
C ILE A 44 -16.63 -10.94 30.34
N LYS A 45 -16.20 -11.32 31.54
CA LYS A 45 -14.79 -11.19 31.95
C LYS A 45 -13.92 -12.18 31.17
N GLU A 46 -12.68 -11.77 30.91
CA GLU A 46 -11.69 -12.53 30.14
C GLU A 46 -11.57 -14.00 30.58
N GLU A 47 -11.23 -14.25 31.85
CA GLU A 47 -11.06 -15.59 32.42
C GLU A 47 -12.29 -16.50 32.21
N GLY A 48 -13.48 -15.92 32.15
CA GLY A 48 -14.74 -16.65 31.95
C GLY A 48 -14.99 -17.11 30.51
N PHE A 49 -14.25 -16.57 29.53
CA PHE A 49 -14.47 -16.87 28.11
C PHE A 49 -13.26 -17.50 27.40
N GLN A 50 -12.04 -17.35 27.92
CA GLN A 50 -10.82 -17.88 27.30
C GLN A 50 -10.95 -19.35 26.86
N GLN A 51 -11.34 -20.26 27.76
CA GLN A 51 -11.48 -21.68 27.44
C GLN A 51 -12.56 -21.92 26.37
N LYS A 52 -13.70 -21.21 26.48
CA LYS A 52 -14.80 -21.33 25.52
C LYS A 52 -14.41 -20.81 24.15
N PHE A 53 -13.66 -19.72 24.07
CA PHE A 53 -13.12 -19.18 22.83
C PHE A 53 -12.23 -20.20 22.11
N LEU A 54 -11.30 -20.84 22.84
CA LEU A 54 -10.45 -21.90 22.28
C LEU A 54 -11.28 -23.10 21.80
N MET A 55 -12.31 -23.48 22.54
CA MET A 55 -13.20 -24.58 22.13
C MET A 55 -13.99 -24.25 20.87
N GLU A 56 -14.63 -23.08 20.81
CA GLU A 56 -15.50 -22.72 19.69
C GLU A 56 -14.71 -22.40 18.41
N LEU A 57 -13.59 -21.68 18.52
CA LEU A 57 -12.80 -21.32 17.34
C LEU A 57 -11.82 -22.43 16.95
N PHE A 58 -10.96 -22.85 17.85
CA PHE A 58 -9.89 -23.77 17.49
C PHE A 58 -10.40 -25.21 17.37
N VAL A 59 -11.17 -25.71 18.33
CA VAL A 59 -11.63 -27.10 18.24
C VAL A 59 -12.80 -27.26 17.26
N ASN A 60 -13.90 -26.53 17.46
CA ASN A 60 -15.13 -26.75 16.68
C ASN A 60 -15.02 -26.31 15.22
N VAL A 61 -14.32 -25.21 14.95
CA VAL A 61 -14.18 -24.63 13.60
C VAL A 61 -12.88 -25.10 12.92
N PHE A 62 -11.74 -25.02 13.61
CA PHE A 62 -10.43 -25.33 13.02
C PHE A 62 -9.93 -26.77 13.24
N GLY A 63 -10.63 -27.59 14.01
CA GLY A 63 -10.35 -29.03 14.14
C GLY A 63 -9.14 -29.38 15.00
N TYR A 64 -8.77 -28.53 15.96
CA TYR A 64 -7.78 -28.90 16.98
C TYR A 64 -8.35 -29.91 17.97
N VAL A 65 -7.47 -30.62 18.67
CA VAL A 65 -7.79 -31.53 19.78
C VAL A 65 -7.21 -30.93 21.05
N MET A 66 -8.06 -30.67 22.04
CA MET A 66 -7.69 -29.98 23.28
C MET A 66 -7.25 -30.99 24.36
N ASN A 67 -6.25 -30.62 25.16
CA ASN A 67 -5.85 -31.35 26.38
C ASN A 67 -7.07 -31.49 27.33
N PRO A 68 -7.37 -32.68 27.90
CA PRO A 68 -6.57 -33.91 27.97
C PRO A 68 -6.90 -35.02 26.96
N ASP A 69 -7.59 -34.69 25.86
CA ASP A 69 -7.94 -35.72 24.89
C ASP A 69 -6.68 -36.36 24.25
N PRO A 70 -6.71 -37.66 23.93
CA PRO A 70 -5.56 -38.33 23.32
C PRO A 70 -5.11 -37.64 22.03
N LYS A 71 -3.79 -37.50 21.87
CA LYS A 71 -3.15 -36.81 20.73
C LYS A 71 -3.55 -35.33 20.61
N TYR A 72 -3.82 -34.67 21.73
CA TYR A 72 -4.04 -33.23 21.76
C TYR A 72 -2.90 -32.45 21.08
N ASN A 73 -3.28 -31.38 20.40
CA ASN A 73 -2.40 -30.44 19.74
C ASN A 73 -2.71 -28.99 20.14
N LEU A 74 -3.60 -28.81 21.12
CA LEU A 74 -3.96 -27.54 21.73
C LEU A 74 -4.03 -27.71 23.25
N THR A 75 -3.46 -26.76 24.01
CA THR A 75 -3.55 -26.74 25.48
C THR A 75 -3.76 -25.33 25.98
N THR A 76 -4.39 -25.20 27.16
CA THR A 76 -4.46 -23.96 27.93
C THR A 76 -3.24 -23.80 28.83
N GLU A 77 -2.96 -22.57 29.26
CA GLU A 77 -1.98 -22.22 30.32
C GLU A 77 -0.57 -22.84 30.13
N PHE A 78 -0.01 -22.74 28.93
CA PHE A 78 1.28 -23.37 28.63
C PHE A 78 2.45 -22.56 29.18
N LYS A 79 3.19 -23.13 30.14
CA LYS A 79 4.39 -22.50 30.73
C LYS A 79 5.55 -22.43 29.73
N ASN A 80 6.29 -21.33 29.73
CA ASN A 80 7.55 -21.24 28.98
C ASN A 80 8.63 -22.15 29.58
N GLN A 81 9.73 -22.38 28.85
CA GLN A 81 10.79 -23.30 29.28
C GLN A 81 11.49 -22.87 30.58
N THR A 82 11.47 -21.58 30.90
CA THR A 82 12.03 -21.01 32.13
C THR A 82 11.06 -21.01 33.31
N GLY A 83 9.78 -21.38 33.09
CA GLY A 83 8.73 -21.43 34.11
C GLY A 83 8.21 -20.08 34.61
N ALA A 84 8.73 -18.97 34.09
CA ALA A 84 8.44 -17.62 34.58
C ALA A 84 7.11 -17.05 34.06
N ASN A 85 6.73 -17.37 32.81
CA ASN A 85 5.52 -16.83 32.16
C ASN A 85 4.67 -17.95 31.55
N LYS A 86 3.36 -17.72 31.44
CA LYS A 86 2.38 -18.61 30.81
C LYS A 86 1.70 -17.89 29.65
N ALA A 87 1.39 -18.63 28.59
CA ALA A 87 0.46 -18.17 27.56
C ALA A 87 -0.94 -18.77 27.81
N ASP A 88 -1.98 -18.05 27.41
CA ASP A 88 -3.37 -18.51 27.58
C ASP A 88 -3.66 -19.79 26.81
N GLY A 89 -3.07 -19.93 25.62
CA GLY A 89 -3.09 -21.16 24.84
C GLY A 89 -1.79 -21.45 24.10
N ALA A 90 -1.54 -22.71 23.78
CA ALA A 90 -0.43 -23.12 22.93
C ALA A 90 -0.84 -24.25 21.97
N ILE A 91 -0.35 -24.13 20.74
CA ILE A 91 -0.48 -25.14 19.68
C ILE A 91 0.78 -25.99 19.66
N LEU A 92 0.60 -27.30 19.76
CA LEU A 92 1.69 -28.25 19.94
C LEU A 92 1.87 -29.17 18.73
N LYS A 93 3.13 -29.40 18.36
CA LYS A 93 3.55 -30.42 17.39
C LYS A 93 4.66 -31.25 18.02
N ASN A 94 4.40 -32.54 18.22
CA ASN A 94 5.32 -33.48 18.88
C ASN A 94 5.79 -32.95 20.26
N GLY A 95 4.85 -32.45 21.08
CA GLY A 95 5.14 -31.91 22.42
C GLY A 95 5.83 -30.55 22.46
N ASN A 96 6.16 -29.94 21.32
CA ASN A 96 6.78 -28.61 21.27
C ASN A 96 5.73 -27.56 20.87
N ALA A 97 5.73 -26.41 21.53
CA ALA A 97 4.92 -25.26 21.12
C ALA A 97 5.43 -24.70 19.80
N ILE A 98 4.59 -24.78 18.76
CA ILE A 98 4.84 -24.18 17.45
C ILE A 98 4.05 -22.88 17.26
N GLY A 99 2.99 -22.70 18.04
CA GLY A 99 2.18 -21.49 18.06
C GLY A 99 1.78 -21.12 19.49
N VAL A 100 1.75 -19.82 19.77
CA VAL A 100 1.26 -19.28 21.04
C VAL A 100 -0.02 -18.48 20.80
N ILE A 101 -0.97 -18.60 21.70
CA ILE A 101 -2.24 -17.87 21.69
C ILE A 101 -2.29 -17.02 22.96
N GLU A 102 -2.34 -15.71 22.78
CA GLU A 102 -2.53 -14.74 23.86
C GLU A 102 -3.90 -14.09 23.70
N LEU A 103 -4.68 -14.10 24.77
CA LEU A 103 -6.05 -13.62 24.80
C LEU A 103 -6.15 -12.45 25.78
N LYS A 104 -7.01 -11.50 25.46
CA LYS A 104 -7.45 -10.48 26.40
C LYS A 104 -8.95 -10.26 26.30
N GLY A 105 -9.55 -9.74 27.36
CA GLY A 105 -10.95 -9.28 27.32
C GLY A 105 -11.17 -8.22 26.23
N THR A 106 -12.41 -8.12 25.74
CA THR A 106 -12.88 -7.15 24.72
C THR A 106 -12.57 -5.69 25.07
N ASN A 107 -12.50 -5.37 26.37
CA ASN A 107 -12.08 -4.05 26.86
C ASN A 107 -10.63 -3.67 26.50
N THR A 108 -9.81 -4.65 26.08
CA THR A 108 -8.44 -4.43 25.61
C THR A 108 -8.48 -3.99 24.15
N LYS A 109 -8.30 -2.69 23.96
CA LYS A 109 -8.38 -2.02 22.67
C LYS A 109 -7.05 -1.97 21.95
N ASP A 110 -5.97 -1.84 22.73
CA ASP A 110 -4.61 -1.85 22.22
C ASP A 110 -4.03 -3.27 22.24
N LEU A 111 -4.19 -3.96 21.11
CA LEU A 111 -3.58 -5.27 20.88
C LEU A 111 -2.04 -5.22 20.85
N GLU A 112 -1.40 -4.05 20.86
CA GLU A 112 0.06 -3.96 20.87
C GLU A 112 0.68 -4.46 22.18
N ASN A 113 0.04 -4.22 23.32
CA ASN A 113 0.50 -4.76 24.60
C ASN A 113 0.33 -6.29 24.65
N VAL A 114 -0.75 -6.81 24.07
CA VAL A 114 -1.02 -8.25 23.94
C VAL A 114 0.03 -8.91 23.04
N ARG A 115 0.33 -8.26 21.91
CA ARG A 115 1.39 -8.67 21.00
C ARG A 115 2.73 -8.74 21.73
N LYS A 116 3.12 -7.72 22.51
CA LYS A 116 4.40 -7.72 23.23
C LYS A 116 4.51 -8.93 24.17
N GLN A 117 3.48 -9.21 24.96
CA GLN A 117 3.43 -10.38 25.85
C GLN A 117 3.60 -11.70 25.07
N ALA A 118 2.87 -11.85 23.97
CA ALA A 118 2.94 -13.04 23.13
C ALA A 118 4.33 -13.25 22.49
N PHE A 119 4.99 -12.15 22.06
CA PHE A 119 6.33 -12.21 21.48
C PHE A 119 7.45 -12.42 22.52
N ASP A 120 7.30 -11.88 23.72
CA ASP A 120 8.19 -12.19 24.86
C ASP A 120 8.12 -13.67 25.22
N TYR A 121 6.92 -14.27 25.13
CA TYR A 121 6.76 -15.72 25.27
C TYR A 121 7.46 -16.48 24.14
N LYS A 122 7.21 -16.11 22.88
CA LYS A 122 7.85 -16.71 21.69
C LYS A 122 9.38 -16.69 21.79
N ALA A 123 9.98 -15.61 22.30
CA ALA A 123 11.44 -15.50 22.43
C ALA A 123 12.06 -16.62 23.27
N ASN A 124 11.28 -17.23 24.18
CA ASN A 124 11.68 -18.35 25.03
C ASN A 124 11.26 -19.73 24.48
N GLN A 125 10.77 -19.80 23.24
CA GLN A 125 10.33 -21.02 22.57
C GLN A 125 10.92 -21.11 21.15
N PRO A 126 12.09 -21.73 20.96
CA PRO A 126 12.82 -21.71 19.67
C PRO A 126 12.04 -22.27 18.48
N LYS A 127 11.10 -23.19 18.73
CA LYS A 127 10.26 -23.82 17.70
C LYS A 127 8.94 -23.08 17.46
N CYS A 128 8.65 -22.04 18.23
CA CYS A 128 7.43 -21.26 18.08
C CYS A 128 7.57 -20.33 16.88
N VAL A 129 6.82 -20.63 15.82
CA VAL A 129 6.78 -19.86 14.58
C VAL A 129 5.60 -18.91 14.56
N TYR A 130 4.45 -19.38 15.07
CA TYR A 130 3.17 -18.68 14.97
C TYR A 130 2.85 -17.94 16.26
N VAL A 131 2.24 -16.76 16.12
CA VAL A 131 1.68 -16.02 17.25
C VAL A 131 0.25 -15.64 16.89
N ILE A 132 -0.69 -15.90 17.78
CA ILE A 132 -2.07 -15.47 17.66
C ILE A 132 -2.40 -14.59 18.85
N THR A 133 -2.95 -13.42 18.60
CA THR A 133 -3.48 -12.55 19.65
C THR A 133 -4.94 -12.25 19.38
N SER A 134 -5.78 -12.19 20.40
CA SER A 134 -7.19 -11.86 20.23
C SER A 134 -7.76 -11.10 21.42
N ASN A 135 -8.64 -10.14 21.16
CA ASN A 135 -9.52 -9.56 22.18
C ASN A 135 -10.95 -10.13 22.12
N PHE A 136 -11.11 -11.31 21.51
CA PHE A 136 -12.37 -12.01 21.21
C PHE A 136 -13.25 -11.41 20.11
N GLU A 137 -13.04 -10.13 19.76
CA GLU A 137 -13.66 -9.48 18.61
C GLU A 137 -12.70 -9.47 17.41
N LYS A 138 -11.46 -8.99 17.60
CA LYS A 138 -10.41 -8.98 16.59
C LYS A 138 -9.35 -10.03 16.90
N LEU A 139 -8.94 -10.78 15.88
CA LEU A 139 -7.84 -11.75 15.93
C LEU A 139 -6.72 -11.32 15.01
N ARG A 140 -5.49 -11.31 15.51
CA ARG A 140 -4.27 -11.11 14.70
C ARG A 140 -3.45 -12.39 14.63
N PHE A 141 -2.97 -12.69 13.44
CA PHE A 141 -2.12 -13.84 13.14
C PHE A 141 -0.77 -13.39 12.60
N TYR A 142 0.30 -13.83 13.26
CA TYR A 142 1.67 -13.50 12.93
C TYR A 142 2.49 -14.75 12.59
N ILE A 143 3.50 -14.56 11.75
CA ILE A 143 4.51 -15.57 11.44
C ILE A 143 5.89 -14.96 11.69
N GLU A 144 6.66 -15.55 12.61
CA GLU A 144 8.05 -15.24 12.99
C GLU A 144 8.30 -13.87 13.64
N ASN A 145 7.75 -12.78 13.11
CA ASN A 145 8.01 -11.41 13.55
C ASN A 145 6.72 -10.67 13.97
N ALA A 146 6.87 -9.59 14.72
CA ALA A 146 5.78 -8.79 15.26
C ALA A 146 5.30 -7.66 14.32
N VAL A 147 5.90 -7.53 13.14
CA VAL A 147 5.69 -6.40 12.22
C VAL A 147 4.53 -6.68 11.28
N ASP A 148 4.49 -7.89 10.72
CA ASP A 148 3.51 -8.29 9.72
C ASP A 148 2.50 -9.28 10.31
N PHE A 149 1.23 -9.00 10.04
CA PHE A 149 0.11 -9.81 10.52
C PHE A 149 -1.09 -9.70 9.60
N GLU A 150 -1.91 -10.74 9.63
CA GLU A 150 -3.29 -10.70 9.17
C GLU A 150 -4.21 -10.40 10.35
N GLU A 151 -5.19 -9.52 10.17
CA GLU A 151 -6.20 -9.18 11.18
C GLU A 151 -7.59 -9.57 10.69
N PHE A 152 -8.39 -10.09 11.60
CA PHE A 152 -9.71 -10.65 11.34
C PHE A 152 -10.70 -10.11 12.36
N ASP A 153 -11.72 -9.37 11.91
CA ASP A 153 -12.90 -9.06 12.72
C ASP A 153 -13.79 -10.30 12.78
N LEU A 154 -13.82 -10.96 13.94
CA LEU A 154 -14.52 -12.20 14.15
C LEU A 154 -16.05 -12.04 14.16
N PHE A 155 -16.58 -10.83 14.35
CA PHE A 155 -18.01 -10.59 14.41
C PHE A 155 -18.62 -10.30 13.04
N GLN A 156 -17.81 -9.83 12.09
CA GLN A 156 -18.26 -9.40 10.77
C GLN A 156 -17.57 -10.10 9.59
N LEU A 157 -16.76 -11.12 9.89
CA LEU A 157 -15.93 -11.80 8.89
C LEU A 157 -16.71 -12.40 7.71
N THR A 158 -16.41 -11.94 6.49
CA THR A 158 -16.98 -12.50 5.26
C THR A 158 -16.46 -13.92 4.98
N GLN A 159 -17.14 -14.66 4.11
CA GLN A 159 -16.70 -16.01 3.72
C GLN A 159 -15.32 -16.02 3.04
N GLU A 160 -14.98 -14.97 2.28
CA GLU A 160 -13.69 -14.83 1.61
C GLU A 160 -12.57 -14.60 2.63
N GLN A 161 -12.78 -13.69 3.58
CA GLN A 161 -11.86 -13.49 4.71
C GLN A 161 -11.74 -14.76 5.57
N PHE A 162 -12.83 -15.53 5.71
CA PHE A 162 -12.80 -16.81 6.43
C PHE A 162 -11.92 -17.84 5.75
N ALA A 163 -11.93 -17.90 4.42
CA ALA A 163 -11.07 -18.83 3.68
C ALA A 163 -9.58 -18.54 3.94
N LEU A 164 -9.18 -17.27 4.08
CA LEU A 164 -7.84 -16.88 4.49
C LEU A 164 -7.57 -17.25 5.95
N MET A 165 -8.46 -16.92 6.88
CA MET A 165 -8.31 -17.27 8.28
C MET A 165 -8.20 -18.80 8.47
N TYR A 166 -8.99 -19.58 7.74
CA TYR A 166 -8.96 -21.04 7.74
C TYR A 166 -7.65 -21.57 7.14
N LEU A 167 -7.14 -20.97 6.06
CA LEU A 167 -5.81 -21.30 5.53
C LEU A 167 -4.73 -21.15 6.59
N CYS A 168 -4.78 -20.06 7.34
CA CYS A 168 -3.80 -19.71 8.36
C CYS A 168 -3.91 -20.59 9.62
N LEU A 169 -5.14 -20.83 10.11
CA LEU A 169 -5.36 -21.33 11.45
C LEU A 169 -5.88 -22.76 11.53
N ASN A 170 -6.38 -23.36 10.44
CA ASN A 170 -6.83 -24.75 10.48
C ASN A 170 -5.73 -25.68 11.01
N ALA A 171 -6.10 -26.64 11.87
CA ALA A 171 -5.15 -27.52 12.54
C ALA A 171 -4.24 -28.27 11.55
N SER A 172 -4.80 -28.82 10.49
CA SER A 172 -4.02 -29.54 9.47
C SER A 172 -3.06 -28.60 8.74
N ASN A 173 -3.52 -27.41 8.35
CA ASN A 173 -2.69 -26.44 7.63
C ASN A 173 -1.53 -25.94 8.49
N LEU A 174 -1.81 -25.51 9.73
CA LEU A 174 -0.81 -24.95 10.62
C LEU A 174 0.20 -26.02 11.07
N LEU A 175 -0.25 -27.23 11.42
CA LEU A 175 0.64 -28.33 11.79
C LEU A 175 1.52 -28.81 10.62
N ASN A 176 1.10 -28.62 9.37
CA ASN A 176 1.89 -28.94 8.17
C ASN A 176 2.70 -27.75 7.62
N ASP A 177 2.77 -26.66 8.39
CA ASP A 177 3.50 -25.44 8.08
C ASP A 177 3.06 -24.77 6.77
N VAL A 178 1.79 -24.96 6.38
CA VAL A 178 1.22 -24.34 5.17
C VAL A 178 1.34 -22.81 5.19
N PRO A 179 0.99 -22.10 6.29
CA PRO A 179 1.12 -20.64 6.33
C PRO A 179 2.58 -20.17 6.24
N LEU A 180 3.51 -20.89 6.88
CA LEU A 180 4.94 -20.57 6.79
C LEU A 180 5.49 -20.80 5.37
N LYS A 181 5.10 -21.90 4.72
CA LYS A 181 5.45 -22.19 3.31
C LYS A 181 4.89 -21.12 2.38
N LEU A 182 3.64 -20.70 2.59
CA LEU A 182 3.01 -19.61 1.86
C LEU A 182 3.78 -18.29 2.04
N LYS A 183 4.17 -17.93 3.26
CA LYS A 183 4.99 -16.73 3.52
C LYS A 183 6.34 -16.81 2.80
N LYS A 184 7.05 -17.94 2.90
CA LYS A 184 8.34 -18.13 2.22
C LYS A 184 8.22 -18.03 0.70
N ALA A 185 7.20 -18.68 0.12
CA ALA A 185 6.91 -18.60 -1.31
C ALA A 185 6.53 -17.17 -1.74
N SER A 186 5.82 -16.43 -0.87
CA SER A 186 5.47 -15.02 -1.10
C SER A 186 6.73 -14.14 -1.23
N VAL A 187 7.67 -14.25 -0.28
CA VAL A 187 8.92 -13.49 -0.30
C VAL A 187 9.73 -13.79 -1.58
N VAL A 188 9.89 -15.07 -1.93
CA VAL A 188 10.62 -15.47 -3.15
C VAL A 188 9.96 -14.93 -4.42
N LYS A 189 8.62 -14.99 -4.49
CA LYS A 189 7.86 -14.48 -5.65
C LYS A 189 7.95 -12.97 -5.76
N GLU A 190 7.86 -12.25 -4.64
CA GLU A 190 8.00 -10.79 -4.58
C GLU A 190 9.40 -10.34 -5.02
N GLU A 191 10.46 -10.99 -4.52
CA GLU A 191 11.83 -10.73 -4.96
C GLU A 191 12.02 -10.98 -6.47
N SER A 192 11.47 -12.09 -6.98
CA SER A 192 11.54 -12.44 -8.40
C SER A 192 10.84 -11.40 -9.27
N ILE A 193 9.59 -11.02 -8.95
CA ILE A 193 8.81 -10.03 -9.70
C ILE A 193 9.51 -8.68 -9.65
N THR A 194 9.98 -8.26 -8.46
CA THR A 194 10.68 -6.97 -8.29
C THR A 194 11.90 -6.90 -9.21
N LYS A 195 12.72 -7.96 -9.25
CA LYS A 195 13.92 -8.01 -10.07
C LYS A 195 13.61 -8.01 -11.57
N GLU A 196 12.64 -8.82 -11.99
CA GLU A 196 12.24 -8.94 -13.40
C GLU A 196 11.66 -7.62 -13.91
N PHE A 197 10.67 -7.08 -13.18
CA PHE A 197 10.03 -5.82 -13.53
C PHE A 197 11.02 -4.66 -13.53
N TYR A 198 11.88 -4.56 -12.49
CA TYR A 198 12.89 -3.51 -12.44
C TYR A 198 13.83 -3.56 -13.65
N ASN A 199 14.25 -4.75 -14.07
CA ASN A 199 15.12 -4.90 -15.22
C ASN A 199 14.44 -4.44 -16.52
N ASP A 200 13.17 -4.80 -16.73
CA ASP A 200 12.40 -4.36 -17.90
C ASP A 200 12.13 -2.85 -17.87
N TYR A 201 11.77 -2.32 -16.70
CA TYR A 201 11.54 -0.89 -16.46
C TYR A 201 12.82 -0.06 -16.72
N SER A 202 13.94 -0.43 -16.10
CA SER A 202 15.24 0.22 -16.27
C SER A 202 15.70 0.18 -17.73
N LYS A 203 15.51 -0.97 -18.39
CA LYS A 203 15.81 -1.12 -19.81
C LYS A 203 14.97 -0.17 -20.67
N PHE A 204 13.66 -0.10 -20.45
CA PHE A 204 12.80 0.84 -21.16
C PHE A 204 13.23 2.28 -20.93
N LYS A 205 13.49 2.65 -19.67
CA LYS A 205 13.93 4.00 -19.28
C LYS A 205 15.17 4.45 -20.02
N ARG A 206 16.22 3.63 -19.99
CA ARG A 206 17.49 3.93 -20.66
C ARG A 206 17.37 3.96 -22.18
N GLU A 207 16.65 3.00 -22.77
CA GLU A 207 16.45 2.95 -24.22
C GLU A 207 15.62 4.14 -24.71
N LEU A 208 14.54 4.49 -24.01
CA LEU A 208 13.69 5.64 -24.32
C LEU A 208 14.47 6.95 -24.24
N TYR A 209 15.25 7.17 -23.18
CA TYR A 209 16.07 8.38 -23.07
C TYR A 209 17.06 8.51 -24.23
N ARG A 210 17.77 7.43 -24.56
CA ARG A 210 18.72 7.41 -25.69
C ARG A 210 18.05 7.69 -27.02
N ASP A 211 16.88 7.09 -27.25
CA ASP A 211 16.09 7.33 -28.46
C ASP A 211 15.64 8.80 -28.57
N LEU A 212 15.13 9.36 -27.46
CA LEU A 212 14.73 10.76 -27.41
C LEU A 212 15.89 11.71 -27.73
N VAL A 213 17.07 11.48 -27.14
CA VAL A 213 18.27 12.28 -27.45
C VAL A 213 18.65 12.14 -28.92
N LYS A 214 18.71 10.91 -29.44
CA LYS A 214 19.09 10.63 -30.83
C LYS A 214 18.17 11.34 -31.83
N ASN A 215 16.86 11.28 -31.60
CA ASN A 215 15.87 11.74 -32.58
C ASN A 215 15.51 13.23 -32.42
N ASN A 216 15.73 13.83 -31.24
CA ASN A 216 15.17 15.14 -30.92
C ASN A 216 16.18 16.23 -30.57
N VAL A 217 17.45 15.91 -30.29
CA VAL A 217 18.44 16.93 -29.85
C VAL A 217 18.59 18.09 -30.84
N ASN A 218 18.46 17.80 -32.14
CA ASN A 218 18.54 18.79 -33.23
C ASN A 218 17.16 19.13 -33.84
N SER A 219 16.07 18.80 -33.14
CA SER A 219 14.71 18.97 -33.67
C SER A 219 14.27 20.43 -33.69
N ALA A 220 13.20 20.69 -34.45
CA ALA A 220 12.59 22.02 -34.53
C ALA A 220 12.14 22.57 -33.16
N VAL A 221 11.76 21.68 -32.24
CA VAL A 221 11.27 22.00 -30.89
C VAL A 221 12.33 22.74 -30.07
N PHE A 222 13.61 22.40 -30.24
CA PHE A 222 14.72 22.98 -29.47
C PHE A 222 15.53 24.03 -30.25
N ARG A 223 15.10 24.42 -31.46
CA ARG A 223 15.82 25.42 -32.28
C ARG A 223 16.07 26.73 -31.53
N SER A 224 15.12 27.20 -30.74
CA SER A 224 15.28 28.44 -29.97
C SER A 224 16.28 28.33 -28.84
N GLU A 225 16.47 27.14 -28.26
CA GLU A 225 17.49 26.90 -27.23
C GLU A 225 18.88 26.84 -27.86
N LEU A 226 19.01 26.15 -29.00
CA LEU A 226 20.26 26.05 -29.78
C LEU A 226 20.76 27.41 -30.28
N GLN A 227 19.89 28.41 -30.44
CA GLN A 227 20.26 29.75 -30.92
C GLN A 227 20.62 30.74 -29.79
N LYS A 228 20.28 30.44 -28.52
CA LYS A 228 20.42 31.38 -27.40
C LYS A 228 21.67 31.17 -26.54
N GLU A 229 22.30 30.01 -26.63
CA GLU A 229 23.40 29.62 -25.75
C GLU A 229 24.60 29.12 -26.56
N ASP A 230 25.75 28.96 -25.88
CA ASP A 230 26.85 28.15 -26.42
C ASP A 230 26.34 26.75 -26.79
N GLU A 231 26.73 26.22 -27.95
CA GLU A 231 26.23 24.93 -28.47
C GLU A 231 26.38 23.79 -27.46
N THR A 232 27.49 23.76 -26.71
CA THR A 232 27.75 22.74 -25.68
C THR A 232 26.75 22.85 -24.53
N ARG A 233 26.46 24.08 -24.08
CA ARG A 233 25.51 24.35 -22.99
C ARG A 233 24.07 24.10 -23.44
N ALA A 234 23.72 24.48 -24.66
CA ALA A 234 22.41 24.21 -25.25
C ALA A 234 22.13 22.71 -25.32
N ILE A 235 23.08 21.92 -25.86
CA ILE A 235 22.95 20.46 -25.95
C ILE A 235 22.79 19.83 -24.56
N LYS A 236 23.53 20.32 -23.56
CA LYS A 236 23.40 19.87 -22.16
C LYS A 236 22.00 20.14 -21.62
N ASN A 237 21.48 21.36 -21.80
CA ASN A 237 20.14 21.73 -21.35
C ASN A 237 19.03 20.92 -22.05
N ILE A 238 19.16 20.70 -23.36
CA ILE A 238 18.25 19.86 -24.14
C ILE A 238 18.26 18.41 -23.61
N LYS A 239 19.44 17.85 -23.33
CA LYS A 239 19.56 16.50 -22.75
C LYS A 239 18.88 16.39 -21.39
N LEU A 240 19.00 17.40 -20.52
CA LEU A 240 18.28 17.44 -19.24
C LEU A 240 16.77 17.52 -19.45
N THR A 241 16.30 18.36 -20.37
CA THR A 241 14.88 18.46 -20.70
C THR A 241 14.33 17.14 -21.22
N LEU A 242 15.02 16.49 -22.17
CA LEU A 242 14.64 15.20 -22.72
C LEU A 242 14.64 14.10 -21.64
N PHE A 243 15.57 14.16 -20.70
CA PHE A 243 15.60 13.25 -19.57
C PHE A 243 14.33 13.38 -18.71
N LYS A 244 13.95 14.61 -18.32
CA LYS A 244 12.71 14.88 -17.59
C LYS A 244 11.46 14.43 -18.38
N LYS A 245 11.43 14.70 -19.68
CA LYS A 245 10.31 14.26 -20.55
C LYS A 245 10.23 12.74 -20.66
N SER A 246 11.37 12.05 -20.70
CA SER A 246 11.41 10.58 -20.68
C SER A 246 10.82 10.00 -19.40
N GLN A 247 11.13 10.59 -18.23
CA GLN A 247 10.60 10.18 -16.94
C GLN A 247 9.08 10.36 -16.88
N LYS A 248 8.59 11.56 -17.20
CA LYS A 248 7.15 11.85 -17.23
C LYS A 248 6.39 10.91 -18.18
N LEU A 249 6.97 10.57 -19.32
CA LEU A 249 6.37 9.64 -20.26
C LEU A 249 6.28 8.21 -19.70
N ILE A 250 7.33 7.74 -19.04
CA ILE A 250 7.34 6.43 -18.37
C ILE A 250 6.31 6.39 -17.23
N ASP A 251 6.20 7.45 -16.46
CA ASP A 251 5.23 7.55 -15.36
C ASP A 251 3.79 7.49 -15.89
N ARG A 252 3.51 8.14 -17.03
CA ARG A 252 2.24 8.00 -17.75
C ARG A 252 1.97 6.56 -18.18
N PHE A 253 2.98 5.85 -18.68
CA PHE A 253 2.84 4.45 -19.07
C PHE A 253 2.59 3.53 -17.87
N LEU A 254 3.36 3.68 -16.79
CA LEU A 254 3.16 2.93 -15.56
C LEU A 254 1.75 3.12 -15.01
N PHE A 255 1.26 4.36 -15.00
CA PHE A 255 -0.12 4.63 -14.59
C PHE A 255 -1.13 3.93 -15.51
N ILE A 256 -0.93 3.91 -16.84
CA ILE A 256 -1.82 3.17 -17.76
C ILE A 256 -1.84 1.67 -17.44
N PHE A 257 -0.67 1.05 -17.24
CA PHE A 257 -0.57 -0.39 -16.95
C PHE A 257 -1.25 -0.74 -15.62
N PHE A 258 -1.04 0.09 -14.60
CA PHE A 258 -1.75 -0.01 -13.34
C PHE A 258 -3.28 0.17 -13.52
N ALA A 259 -3.67 1.21 -14.27
CA ALA A 259 -5.05 1.60 -14.45
C ALA A 259 -5.90 0.55 -15.16
N GLU A 260 -5.35 -0.12 -16.17
CA GLU A 260 -6.09 -1.15 -16.92
C GLU A 260 -6.31 -2.44 -16.14
N ASN A 261 -5.49 -2.74 -15.13
CA ASN A 261 -5.68 -3.90 -14.25
C ASN A 261 -6.61 -3.58 -13.08
N ARG A 262 -6.60 -2.34 -12.58
CA ARG A 262 -7.39 -1.89 -11.41
C ARG A 262 -8.80 -1.39 -11.75
N GLY A 263 -9.21 -1.51 -13.00
CA GLY A 263 -10.53 -1.06 -13.46
C GLY A 263 -10.69 0.46 -13.55
N LEU A 264 -9.57 1.20 -13.58
CA LEU A 264 -9.54 2.64 -13.84
C LEU A 264 -9.62 2.91 -15.35
N LEU A 265 -8.97 2.05 -16.14
CA LEU A 265 -9.12 1.98 -17.59
C LEU A 265 -9.82 0.68 -17.99
N PRO A 266 -10.42 0.63 -19.20
CA PRO A 266 -10.89 -0.62 -19.77
C PRO A 266 -9.77 -1.67 -19.77
N PRO A 267 -10.04 -2.93 -19.41
CA PRO A 267 -9.03 -3.98 -19.39
C PRO A 267 -8.32 -4.14 -20.75
N ASN A 268 -7.02 -4.40 -20.72
CA ASN A 268 -6.19 -4.60 -21.92
C ASN A 268 -6.19 -3.38 -22.86
N SER A 269 -6.31 -2.17 -22.31
CA SER A 269 -6.22 -0.91 -23.06
C SER A 269 -4.90 -0.80 -23.83
N THR A 270 -3.78 -1.16 -23.22
CA THR A 270 -2.45 -1.14 -23.88
C THR A 270 -2.45 -2.06 -25.09
N VAL A 271 -2.85 -3.33 -24.91
CA VAL A 271 -2.95 -4.30 -26.01
C VAL A 271 -3.88 -3.81 -27.12
N LYS A 272 -4.99 -3.16 -26.75
CA LYS A 272 -5.94 -2.57 -27.72
C LYS A 272 -5.30 -1.43 -28.51
N ILE A 273 -4.53 -0.55 -27.87
CA ILE A 273 -3.78 0.53 -28.54
C ILE A 273 -2.83 -0.07 -29.59
N LEU A 274 -2.04 -1.08 -29.19
CA LEU A 274 -1.07 -1.73 -30.06
C LEU A 274 -1.75 -2.44 -31.24
N LYS A 275 -2.87 -3.15 -31.01
CA LYS A 275 -3.67 -3.78 -32.08
C LYS A 275 -4.25 -2.76 -33.05
N GLN A 276 -4.76 -1.64 -32.56
CA GLN A 276 -5.28 -0.57 -33.40
C GLN A 276 -4.18 0.06 -34.26
N TRP A 277 -3.00 0.29 -33.69
CA TRP A 277 -1.86 0.84 -34.42
C TRP A 277 -1.39 -0.11 -35.54
N ASN A 278 -1.23 -1.40 -35.26
CA ASN A 278 -0.90 -2.39 -36.29
C ASN A 278 -1.94 -2.44 -37.40
N LYS A 279 -3.23 -2.39 -37.06
CA LYS A 279 -4.31 -2.38 -38.05
C LYS A 279 -4.26 -1.15 -38.97
N LEU A 280 -3.89 0.02 -38.45
CA LEU A 280 -3.73 1.22 -39.27
C LEU A 280 -2.56 1.04 -40.25
N LYS A 281 -1.45 0.46 -39.81
CA LYS A 281 -0.31 0.10 -40.67
C LYS A 281 -0.70 -0.89 -41.77
N GLU A 282 -1.53 -1.89 -41.47
CA GLU A 282 -2.06 -2.85 -42.47
C GLU A 282 -2.95 -2.18 -43.52
N LEU A 283 -3.57 -1.05 -43.18
CA LEU A 283 -4.43 -0.27 -44.07
C LEU A 283 -3.68 0.85 -44.80
N ASP A 284 -2.34 0.88 -44.73
CA ASP A 284 -1.49 1.94 -45.30
C ASP A 284 -1.74 3.34 -44.71
N GLU A 285 -2.30 3.41 -43.49
CA GLU A 285 -2.60 4.64 -42.77
C GLU A 285 -1.57 4.84 -41.64
N TYR A 286 -0.37 5.29 -42.00
CA TYR A 286 0.70 5.47 -41.02
C TYR A 286 0.38 6.60 -40.02
N VAL A 287 0.41 6.25 -38.73
CA VAL A 287 0.36 7.19 -37.60
C VAL A 287 1.38 6.71 -36.56
N PRO A 288 2.25 7.58 -36.02
CA PRO A 288 3.16 7.20 -34.95
C PRO A 288 2.43 6.56 -33.79
N LEU A 289 3.00 5.50 -33.21
CA LEU A 289 2.44 4.81 -32.05
C LEU A 289 2.32 5.77 -30.87
N TYR A 290 3.27 6.68 -30.71
CA TYR A 290 3.20 7.71 -29.68
C TYR A 290 1.93 8.57 -29.77
N ASN A 291 1.50 8.95 -30.98
CA ASN A 291 0.25 9.71 -31.18
C ASN A 291 -0.99 8.93 -30.72
N ARG A 292 -0.94 7.59 -30.79
CA ARG A 292 -1.99 6.73 -30.24
C ARG A 292 -2.03 6.83 -28.72
N TYR A 293 -0.89 6.87 -28.05
CA TYR A 293 -0.82 7.07 -26.61
C TYR A 293 -1.24 8.47 -26.17
N VAL A 294 -0.82 9.53 -26.90
CA VAL A 294 -1.26 10.92 -26.63
C VAL A 294 -2.79 11.03 -26.62
N LYS A 295 -3.47 10.33 -27.54
CA LYS A 295 -4.94 10.25 -27.53
C LYS A 295 -5.50 9.69 -26.23
N TYR A 296 -4.86 8.68 -25.64
CA TYR A 296 -5.26 8.09 -24.36
C TYR A 296 -4.83 8.94 -23.16
N PHE A 297 -3.71 9.64 -23.23
CA PHE A 297 -3.34 10.65 -22.24
C PHE A 297 -4.40 11.75 -22.15
N ASN A 298 -4.88 12.24 -23.30
CA ASN A 298 -5.99 13.20 -23.34
C ASN A 298 -7.28 12.61 -22.74
N TYR A 299 -7.57 11.32 -22.94
CA TYR A 299 -8.71 10.67 -22.29
C TYR A 299 -8.56 10.58 -20.76
N LEU A 300 -7.35 10.35 -20.27
CA LEU A 300 -7.06 10.35 -18.82
C LEU A 300 -7.04 11.78 -18.25
N ASP A 301 -6.74 12.78 -19.06
CA ASP A 301 -6.77 14.20 -18.69
C ASP A 301 -8.22 14.73 -18.59
N THR A 302 -8.98 14.64 -19.69
CA THR A 302 -10.30 15.29 -19.79
C THR A 302 -11.48 14.32 -19.61
N GLY A 303 -11.23 13.02 -19.58
CA GLY A 303 -12.25 11.99 -19.68
C GLY A 303 -12.72 11.75 -21.13
N ARG A 304 -13.42 10.64 -21.33
CA ARG A 304 -14.08 10.27 -22.59
C ARG A 304 -15.38 9.53 -22.28
N LYS A 305 -16.50 10.12 -22.66
CA LYS A 305 -17.82 9.49 -22.52
C LYS A 305 -17.85 8.13 -23.20
N GLY A 306 -18.53 7.19 -22.55
CA GLY A 306 -18.82 5.88 -23.13
C GLY A 306 -19.68 6.00 -24.39
N THR A 307 -19.58 4.99 -25.24
CA THR A 307 -20.48 4.76 -26.38
C THR A 307 -20.86 3.28 -26.41
N ASP A 308 -21.83 2.90 -27.25
CA ASP A 308 -22.21 1.49 -27.43
C ASP A 308 -21.03 0.57 -27.79
N LYS A 309 -19.97 1.12 -28.37
CA LYS A 309 -18.78 0.37 -28.83
C LYS A 309 -17.57 0.56 -27.91
N SER A 310 -17.66 1.37 -26.87
CA SER A 310 -16.49 1.74 -26.08
C SER A 310 -16.85 2.18 -24.67
N ALA A 311 -16.26 1.53 -23.67
CA ALA A 311 -16.42 1.89 -22.26
C ALA A 311 -15.99 3.34 -21.95
N GLU A 312 -16.67 3.97 -21.00
CA GLU A 312 -16.30 5.29 -20.49
C GLU A 312 -14.88 5.28 -19.90
N ILE A 313 -14.16 6.38 -20.09
CA ILE A 313 -12.89 6.66 -19.42
C ILE A 313 -13.09 7.91 -18.59
N PHE A 314 -12.85 7.82 -17.30
CA PHE A 314 -12.98 8.96 -16.39
C PHE A 314 -11.79 9.89 -16.53
N ALA A 315 -12.02 11.17 -16.26
CA ALA A 315 -10.93 12.10 -16.06
C ALA A 315 -10.24 11.72 -14.75
N TYR A 316 -8.98 11.29 -14.85
CA TYR A 316 -8.13 11.02 -13.70
C TYR A 316 -7.17 12.16 -13.42
N ASN A 317 -6.98 13.11 -14.34
CA ASN A 317 -6.03 14.22 -14.23
C ASN A 317 -5.68 14.69 -12.79
N GLY A 318 -4.39 14.61 -12.47
CA GLY A 318 -3.75 15.18 -11.28
C GLY A 318 -2.48 15.96 -11.63
N GLY A 319 -2.34 16.44 -12.88
CA GLY A 319 -1.11 17.05 -13.40
C GLY A 319 -0.31 16.12 -14.32
N LEU A 320 -0.27 14.81 -14.05
CA LEU A 320 0.48 13.82 -14.83
C LEU A 320 0.12 13.81 -16.33
N PHE A 321 -1.18 13.86 -16.62
CA PHE A 321 -1.72 13.76 -17.99
C PHE A 321 -1.99 15.10 -18.66
N LYS A 322 -1.69 16.24 -18.00
CA LYS A 322 -1.83 17.56 -18.62
C LYS A 322 -1.02 17.64 -19.93
N PRO A 323 -1.56 18.24 -21.01
CA PRO A 323 -0.83 18.42 -22.26
C PRO A 323 0.55 19.04 -22.04
N ASP A 324 1.54 18.55 -22.79
CA ASP A 324 2.93 18.96 -22.64
C ASP A 324 3.51 19.20 -24.02
N GLY A 325 3.44 20.45 -24.50
CA GLY A 325 3.73 20.77 -25.89
C GLY A 325 5.13 20.35 -26.37
N VAL A 326 6.12 20.31 -25.47
CA VAL A 326 7.45 19.77 -25.80
C VAL A 326 7.36 18.27 -25.98
N LEU A 327 6.89 17.55 -24.96
CA LEU A 327 6.81 16.08 -24.97
C LEU A 327 5.89 15.54 -26.07
N ASP A 328 4.77 16.20 -26.33
CA ASP A 328 3.80 15.82 -27.36
C ASP A 328 4.32 16.06 -28.79
N SER A 329 5.40 16.85 -28.94
CA SER A 329 6.07 17.12 -30.22
C SER A 329 7.32 16.25 -30.47
N LEU A 330 7.71 15.38 -29.51
CA LEU A 330 8.90 14.55 -29.65
C LEU A 330 8.66 13.38 -30.61
N VAL A 331 9.69 13.07 -31.39
CA VAL A 331 9.76 11.88 -32.24
C VAL A 331 10.31 10.71 -31.41
N ILE A 332 9.58 9.61 -31.40
CA ILE A 332 9.92 8.40 -30.65
C ILE A 332 9.83 7.20 -31.59
N ASP A 333 10.79 6.28 -31.49
CA ASP A 333 10.79 5.05 -32.27
C ASP A 333 9.59 4.14 -31.91
N ASP A 334 8.80 3.79 -32.93
CA ASP A 334 7.56 3.02 -32.77
C ASP A 334 7.84 1.59 -32.31
N ASP A 335 8.90 0.94 -32.81
CA ASP A 335 9.24 -0.44 -32.46
C ASP A 335 9.74 -0.54 -31.01
N LEU A 336 10.50 0.46 -30.54
CA LEU A 336 10.90 0.63 -29.16
C LEU A 336 9.68 0.76 -28.26
N LEU A 337 8.76 1.69 -28.56
CA LEU A 337 7.53 1.86 -27.80
C LEU A 337 6.70 0.58 -27.79
N PHE A 338 6.53 -0.06 -28.95
CA PHE A 338 5.74 -1.29 -29.08
C PHE A 338 6.31 -2.40 -28.19
N ARG A 339 7.61 -2.68 -28.28
CA ARG A 339 8.24 -3.77 -27.49
C ARG A 339 8.09 -3.53 -25.99
N HIS A 340 8.45 -2.35 -25.51
CA HIS A 340 8.50 -2.07 -24.08
C HIS A 340 7.13 -1.95 -23.45
N THR A 341 6.20 -1.26 -24.11
CA THR A 341 4.83 -1.14 -23.59
C THR A 341 4.09 -2.49 -23.61
N LYS A 342 4.34 -3.34 -24.61
CA LYS A 342 3.82 -4.71 -24.64
C LYS A 342 4.38 -5.56 -23.50
N GLN A 343 5.68 -5.47 -23.23
CA GLN A 343 6.32 -6.21 -22.16
C GLN A 343 5.80 -5.77 -20.79
N LEU A 344 5.86 -4.48 -20.48
CA LEU A 344 5.49 -3.95 -19.16
C LEU A 344 3.99 -4.06 -18.87
N SER A 345 3.12 -3.96 -19.88
CA SER A 345 1.67 -4.18 -19.70
C SER A 345 1.27 -5.64 -19.45
N SER A 346 2.18 -6.61 -19.62
CA SER A 346 1.90 -8.01 -19.34
C SER A 346 2.01 -8.39 -17.86
N TYR A 347 2.61 -7.54 -17.05
CA TYR A 347 2.67 -7.73 -15.60
C TYR A 347 1.31 -7.49 -14.96
N ASP A 348 0.99 -8.25 -13.89
CA ASP A 348 -0.25 -8.10 -13.15
C ASP A 348 -0.10 -7.08 -12.00
N PHE A 349 -0.61 -5.87 -12.19
CA PHE A 349 -0.60 -4.78 -11.20
C PHE A 349 -1.68 -4.90 -10.11
N VAL A 350 -2.49 -5.95 -10.14
CA VAL A 350 -3.46 -6.27 -9.08
C VAL A 350 -2.88 -7.26 -8.09
N SER A 351 -2.19 -8.29 -8.58
CA SER A 351 -1.74 -9.41 -7.74
C SER A 351 -0.24 -9.61 -7.66
N GLU A 352 0.54 -9.07 -8.61
CA GLU A 352 1.99 -9.26 -8.68
C GLU A 352 2.79 -8.01 -8.39
N VAL A 353 2.45 -6.86 -8.99
CA VAL A 353 3.15 -5.58 -8.80
C VAL A 353 2.32 -4.70 -7.86
N ASP A 354 2.63 -4.75 -6.57
CA ASP A 354 2.00 -3.91 -5.56
C ASP A 354 2.75 -2.57 -5.37
N VAL A 355 2.20 -1.70 -4.50
CA VAL A 355 2.78 -0.38 -4.22
C VAL A 355 4.17 -0.49 -3.55
N ASN A 356 4.45 -1.58 -2.83
CA ASN A 356 5.76 -1.77 -2.20
C ASN A 356 6.83 -2.09 -3.25
N ILE A 357 6.52 -3.01 -4.17
CA ILE A 357 7.38 -3.35 -5.32
C ILE A 357 7.67 -2.09 -6.14
N LEU A 358 6.65 -1.27 -6.41
CA LEU A 358 6.81 0.01 -7.10
C LEU A 358 7.73 0.97 -6.33
N GLY A 359 7.58 1.06 -5.00
CA GLY A 359 8.49 1.82 -4.14
C GLY A 359 9.95 1.41 -4.36
N HIS A 360 10.24 0.10 -4.26
CA HIS A 360 11.58 -0.44 -4.48
C HIS A 360 12.13 -0.18 -5.89
N ILE A 361 11.27 -0.27 -6.92
CA ILE A 361 11.66 0.04 -8.31
C ILE A 361 12.03 1.52 -8.44
N PHE A 362 11.21 2.41 -7.88
CA PHE A 362 11.44 3.84 -7.95
C PHE A 362 12.74 4.23 -7.24
N GLU A 363 13.01 3.67 -6.07
CA GLU A 363 14.27 3.88 -5.35
C GLU A 363 15.49 3.45 -6.16
N ASN A 364 15.46 2.25 -6.72
CA ASN A 364 16.57 1.76 -7.52
C ASN A 364 16.78 2.66 -8.75
N SER A 365 15.69 3.19 -9.32
CA SER A 365 15.72 4.10 -10.45
C SER A 365 16.35 5.47 -10.15
N LEU A 366 16.36 5.91 -8.88
CA LEU A 366 17.01 7.17 -8.47
C LEU A 366 18.52 7.10 -8.68
N ASN A 367 19.16 5.95 -8.42
CA ASN A 367 20.60 5.79 -8.66
C ASN A 367 20.93 5.91 -10.15
N GLU A 368 20.05 5.41 -11.02
CA GLU A 368 20.20 5.54 -12.48
C GLU A 368 20.00 6.98 -12.93
N ILE A 369 19.02 7.68 -12.35
CA ILE A 369 18.80 9.12 -12.58
C ILE A 369 20.05 9.92 -12.25
N GLU A 370 20.64 9.70 -11.08
CA GLU A 370 21.84 10.39 -10.66
C GLU A 370 23.03 10.12 -11.57
N SER A 371 23.18 8.87 -12.01
CA SER A 371 24.24 8.48 -12.96
C SER A 371 24.09 9.21 -14.30
N ILE A 372 22.86 9.29 -14.82
CA ILE A 372 22.59 9.96 -16.10
C ILE A 372 22.77 11.48 -15.94
N ASN A 373 22.29 12.07 -14.85
CA ASN A 373 22.49 13.50 -14.58
C ASN A 373 23.98 13.86 -14.45
N ALA A 374 24.79 13.04 -13.77
CA ALA A 374 26.24 13.24 -13.68
C ALA A 374 26.94 13.16 -15.05
N GLU A 375 26.53 12.20 -15.90
CA GLU A 375 27.03 12.05 -17.26
C GLU A 375 26.68 13.28 -18.12
N ILE A 376 25.44 13.77 -18.04
CA ILE A 376 25.01 15.00 -18.73
C ILE A 376 25.76 16.22 -18.21
N GLU A 377 26.10 16.25 -16.92
CA GLU A 377 26.86 17.33 -16.31
C GLU A 377 28.36 17.32 -16.61
N GLY A 378 28.88 16.24 -17.20
CA GLY A 378 30.30 16.07 -17.52
C GLY A 378 31.15 15.62 -16.32
N GLY A 379 30.52 15.09 -15.27
CA GLY A 379 31.21 14.55 -14.09
C GLY A 379 31.44 13.04 -14.17
N GLU A 380 32.45 12.54 -13.46
CA GLU A 380 32.64 11.09 -13.28
C GLU A 380 31.62 10.53 -12.27
N PHE A 381 30.88 9.49 -12.67
CA PHE A 381 30.02 8.73 -11.77
C PHE A 381 30.81 7.60 -11.09
N ASP A 382 31.24 7.83 -9.85
CA ASP A 382 31.96 6.84 -9.04
C ASP A 382 30.98 5.91 -8.31
N LYS A 383 30.89 4.66 -8.76
CA LYS A 383 30.04 3.61 -8.16
C LYS A 383 30.45 3.23 -6.72
N GLN A 384 31.68 3.52 -6.28
CA GLN A 384 32.14 3.26 -4.90
C GLN A 384 31.94 4.49 -3.99
N LYS A 385 31.95 5.71 -4.55
CA LYS A 385 31.39 6.92 -3.93
C LYS A 385 29.91 7.08 -4.28
N THR A 386 29.11 6.01 -4.15
CA THR A 386 27.65 6.13 -4.22
C THR A 386 27.20 7.32 -3.38
N LYS A 387 26.45 8.23 -3.99
CA LYS A 387 25.75 9.35 -3.34
C LYS A 387 24.90 8.96 -2.13
N ARG A 388 24.72 7.66 -1.83
CA ARG A 388 24.28 7.15 -0.52
C ARG A 388 24.96 7.88 0.65
N LYS A 389 26.26 8.21 0.59
CA LYS A 389 26.96 8.90 1.70
C LYS A 389 26.98 10.44 1.63
N LYS A 390 26.75 11.05 0.46
CA LYS A 390 26.92 12.51 0.28
C LYS A 390 25.59 13.27 0.33
N ASP A 391 24.53 12.68 -0.22
CA ASP A 391 23.19 13.29 -0.33
C ASP A 391 22.16 12.56 0.56
N GLY A 392 22.55 11.52 1.30
CA GLY A 392 21.67 10.83 2.26
C GLY A 392 20.51 10.07 1.61
N VAL A 393 20.59 9.75 0.32
CA VAL A 393 19.55 9.03 -0.45
C VAL A 393 19.50 7.57 0.01
N PHE A 394 18.84 7.36 1.15
CA PHE A 394 18.49 6.07 1.70
C PHE A 394 16.98 5.94 1.65
N TYR A 395 16.49 4.91 0.95
CA TYR A 395 15.16 4.45 1.25
C TYR A 395 15.11 4.06 2.71
N THR A 396 14.10 4.57 3.40
CA THR A 396 13.80 4.16 4.75
C THR A 396 12.91 2.93 4.65
N PRO A 397 13.39 1.73 5.06
CA PRO A 397 12.57 0.51 5.02
C PRO A 397 11.20 0.74 5.65
N LYS A 398 10.17 0.13 5.08
CA LYS A 398 8.78 0.32 5.53
C LYS A 398 8.56 0.07 7.03
N TYR A 399 9.28 -0.89 7.63
CA TYR A 399 9.18 -1.12 9.07
C TYR A 399 9.70 0.08 9.90
N ILE A 400 10.69 0.82 9.38
CA ILE A 400 11.21 2.03 10.01
C ILE A 400 10.23 3.19 9.82
N THR A 401 9.74 3.42 8.60
CA THR A 401 8.75 4.49 8.38
C THR A 401 7.49 4.25 9.22
N LYS A 402 7.00 3.00 9.26
CA LYS A 402 5.86 2.62 10.11
C LYS A 402 6.15 2.91 11.58
N TYR A 403 7.28 2.43 12.09
CA TYR A 403 7.65 2.66 13.49
C TYR A 403 7.68 4.16 13.84
N ILE A 404 8.28 4.98 12.98
CA ILE A 404 8.38 6.42 13.21
C ILE A 404 6.99 7.08 13.17
N VAL A 405 6.15 6.75 12.17
CA VAL A 405 4.80 7.31 12.05
C VAL A 405 3.92 6.90 13.24
N ASP A 406 3.96 5.63 13.65
CA ASP A 406 3.21 5.15 14.82
C ASP A 406 3.64 5.91 16.10
N ASN A 407 4.94 6.16 16.26
CA ASN A 407 5.49 6.85 17.44
C ASN A 407 5.46 8.38 17.35
N THR A 408 4.93 8.96 16.28
CA THR A 408 4.79 10.41 16.10
C THR A 408 3.33 10.78 15.89
N VAL A 409 2.81 10.59 14.67
CA VAL A 409 1.41 10.84 14.32
C VAL A 409 0.48 9.98 15.17
N GLY A 410 0.83 8.71 15.40
CA GLY A 410 0.05 7.82 16.26
C GLY A 410 -0.01 8.29 17.70
N LYS A 411 1.12 8.70 18.28
CA LYS A 411 1.16 9.28 19.64
C LYS A 411 0.33 10.56 19.76
N LEU A 412 0.40 11.44 18.76
CA LEU A 412 -0.43 12.64 18.71
C LEU A 412 -1.93 12.31 18.63
N CYS A 413 -2.30 11.28 17.88
CA CYS A 413 -3.66 10.77 17.80
C CYS A 413 -4.15 10.23 19.16
N GLU A 414 -3.33 9.45 19.87
CA GLU A 414 -3.64 8.96 21.23
C GLU A 414 -3.84 10.11 22.24
N GLU A 415 -3.00 11.14 22.17
CA GLU A 415 -3.15 12.35 23.01
C GLU A 415 -4.46 13.09 22.72
N LYS A 416 -4.81 13.26 21.45
CA LYS A 416 -6.05 13.94 21.04
C LYS A 416 -7.30 13.15 21.36
N LYS A 417 -7.28 11.82 21.22
CA LYS A 417 -8.36 10.95 21.70
C LYS A 417 -8.60 11.14 23.20
N ARG A 418 -7.52 11.20 24.01
CA ARG A 418 -7.63 11.46 25.46
C ARG A 418 -8.17 12.87 25.75
N GLU A 419 -7.68 13.90 25.06
CA GLU A 419 -8.16 15.28 25.19
C GLU A 419 -9.66 15.39 24.90
N PHE A 420 -10.13 14.72 23.83
CA PHE A 420 -11.54 14.72 23.44
C PHE A 420 -12.40 13.70 24.19
N LYS A 421 -11.80 12.95 25.13
CA LYS A 421 -12.48 11.90 25.91
C LYS A 421 -13.13 10.84 25.01
N LEU A 422 -12.48 10.53 23.89
CA LEU A 422 -12.88 9.44 23.01
C LEU A 422 -12.51 8.12 23.68
N ASP A 423 -13.45 7.59 24.43
CA ASP A 423 -13.37 6.27 25.05
C ASP A 423 -14.13 5.25 24.20
N GLU A 424 -13.41 4.45 23.42
CA GLU A 424 -13.97 3.38 22.57
C GLU A 424 -14.91 2.39 23.31
N ALA A 425 -14.78 2.22 24.63
CA ALA A 425 -15.64 1.33 25.41
C ALA A 425 -17.07 1.89 25.48
N GLU A 426 -17.21 3.21 25.39
CA GLU A 426 -18.50 3.86 25.26
C GLU A 426 -19.14 3.62 23.89
N TYR A 427 -18.44 3.13 22.87
CA TYR A 427 -18.99 2.87 21.53
C TYR A 427 -19.39 1.40 21.35
N GLN A 428 -18.73 0.49 22.06
CA GLN A 428 -19.02 -0.96 22.03
C GLN A 428 -20.23 -1.38 22.88
N LYS A 429 -20.69 -0.58 23.85
CA LYS A 429 -21.88 -0.94 24.67
C LYS A 429 -23.13 -1.11 23.81
N ALA A 430 -24.02 -2.03 24.19
CA ALA A 430 -25.29 -2.20 23.50
C ALA A 430 -26.05 -0.85 23.37
N ARG A 431 -26.59 -0.58 22.17
CA ARG A 431 -27.39 0.62 21.90
C ARG A 431 -28.65 0.70 22.78
N LYS A 432 -29.19 -0.47 23.14
CA LYS A 432 -30.42 -0.61 23.95
C LYS A 432 -30.14 -0.17 25.39
N GLY A 433 -30.70 0.97 25.78
CA GLY A 433 -30.53 1.58 27.11
C GLY A 433 -29.78 2.92 27.12
N ARG A 434 -29.29 3.40 25.96
CA ARG A 434 -28.67 4.72 25.85
C ARG A 434 -29.72 5.82 25.65
N THR A 435 -29.57 6.93 26.35
CA THR A 435 -30.38 8.12 26.11
C THR A 435 -30.00 8.76 24.77
N MET A 436 -30.95 9.47 24.15
CA MET A 436 -30.67 10.22 22.93
C MET A 436 -29.57 11.27 23.12
N ASP A 437 -29.48 11.85 24.32
CA ASP A 437 -28.45 12.84 24.64
C ASP A 437 -27.06 12.20 24.71
N LYS A 438 -26.93 10.98 25.26
CA LYS A 438 -25.64 10.27 25.27
C LYS A 438 -25.20 9.88 23.85
N LEU A 439 -26.13 9.48 22.98
CA LEU A 439 -25.82 9.20 21.58
C LEU A 439 -25.31 10.45 20.85
N ARG A 440 -25.94 11.62 21.08
CA ARG A 440 -25.49 12.90 20.52
C ARG A 440 -24.12 13.32 21.05
N GLU A 441 -23.87 13.13 22.35
CA GLU A 441 -22.59 13.42 22.98
C GLU A 441 -21.46 12.60 22.33
N LEU A 442 -21.64 11.28 22.20
CA LEU A 442 -20.66 10.39 21.58
C LEU A 442 -20.44 10.70 20.10
N GLN A 443 -21.51 10.96 19.35
CA GLN A 443 -21.38 11.39 17.96
C GLN A 443 -20.58 12.69 17.84
N ALA A 444 -20.84 13.68 18.71
CA ALA A 444 -20.11 14.95 18.70
C ALA A 444 -18.61 14.76 19.01
N ILE A 445 -18.24 13.79 19.85
CA ILE A 445 -16.83 13.45 20.11
C ILE A 445 -16.18 12.86 18.85
N LEU A 446 -16.84 11.94 18.16
CA LEU A 446 -16.34 11.38 16.88
C LEU A 446 -16.17 12.48 15.83
N ASP A 447 -17.17 13.35 15.67
CA ASP A 447 -17.14 14.45 14.69
C ASP A 447 -16.01 15.44 15.00
N LYS A 448 -15.81 15.76 16.29
CA LYS A 448 -14.71 16.63 16.73
C LYS A 448 -13.35 16.03 16.41
N TYR A 449 -13.17 14.74 16.69
CA TYR A 449 -11.91 14.06 16.41
C TYR A 449 -11.66 13.88 14.90
N ARG A 450 -12.69 13.52 14.14
CA ARG A 450 -12.62 13.46 12.67
C ARG A 450 -12.26 14.81 12.07
N SER A 451 -12.87 15.89 12.56
CA SER A 451 -12.55 17.25 12.12
C SER A 451 -11.09 17.60 12.41
N TRP A 452 -10.57 17.22 13.58
CA TRP A 452 -9.14 17.40 13.88
C TRP A 452 -8.23 16.60 12.95
N LEU A 453 -8.54 15.32 12.67
CA LEU A 453 -7.80 14.49 11.72
C LEU A 453 -7.80 15.07 10.29
N LEU A 454 -8.89 15.72 9.88
CA LEU A 454 -8.95 16.38 8.57
C LEU A 454 -8.11 17.67 8.46
N ASN A 455 -7.57 18.17 9.59
CA ASN A 455 -6.83 19.42 9.67
C ASN A 455 -5.36 19.26 10.11
N ILE A 456 -4.92 18.06 10.54
CA ILE A 456 -3.51 17.83 10.89
C ILE A 456 -2.63 17.87 9.64
N THR A 457 -1.58 18.69 9.65
CA THR A 457 -0.61 18.71 8.53
C THR A 457 0.65 17.92 8.89
N ILE A 458 1.13 17.13 7.95
CA ILE A 458 2.32 16.29 8.04
C ILE A 458 3.26 16.71 6.90
N CYS A 459 4.47 17.11 7.25
CA CYS A 459 5.47 17.58 6.31
C CYS A 459 6.72 16.70 6.35
N ASP A 460 7.17 16.25 5.17
CA ASP A 460 8.49 15.66 4.97
C ASP A 460 9.38 16.61 4.13
N PRO A 461 10.35 17.32 4.75
CA PRO A 461 11.15 18.34 4.08
C PRO A 461 12.30 17.79 3.22
N ALA A 462 12.45 16.46 3.15
CA ALA A 462 13.41 15.76 2.28
C ALA A 462 12.78 14.44 1.82
N CYS A 463 11.64 14.55 1.15
CA CYS A 463 10.72 13.43 1.02
C CYS A 463 11.19 12.30 0.10
N GLY A 464 12.19 12.53 -0.75
CA GLY A 464 12.68 11.55 -1.70
C GLY A 464 11.54 10.95 -2.53
N SER A 465 11.44 9.63 -2.56
CA SER A 465 10.35 8.89 -3.22
C SER A 465 9.00 8.90 -2.46
N GLY A 466 8.91 9.61 -1.33
CA GLY A 466 7.68 9.77 -0.56
C GLY A 466 7.38 8.62 0.42
N ALA A 467 8.38 7.88 0.89
CA ALA A 467 8.18 6.71 1.76
C ALA A 467 7.43 7.04 3.07
N PHE A 468 7.83 8.13 3.75
CA PHE A 468 7.13 8.60 4.96
C PHE A 468 5.74 9.13 4.64
N LEU A 469 5.59 9.85 3.53
CA LEU A 469 4.31 10.41 3.09
C LEU A 469 3.27 9.31 2.82
N ASN A 470 3.67 8.24 2.12
CA ASN A 470 2.81 7.08 1.90
C ASN A 470 2.44 6.39 3.23
N GLN A 471 3.39 6.27 4.16
CA GLN A 471 3.12 5.64 5.45
C GLN A 471 2.22 6.51 6.36
N ALA A 472 2.34 7.83 6.28
CA ALA A 472 1.46 8.78 6.96
C ALA A 472 0.05 8.76 6.37
N LEU A 473 -0.07 8.73 5.04
CA LEU A 473 -1.35 8.53 4.33
C LEU A 473 -2.02 7.23 4.79
N ASP A 474 -1.29 6.11 4.76
CA ASP A 474 -1.80 4.80 5.22
C ASP A 474 -2.26 4.83 6.68
N PHE A 475 -1.55 5.55 7.54
CA PHE A 475 -1.91 5.70 8.95
C PHE A 475 -3.23 6.49 9.09
N LEU A 476 -3.35 7.64 8.42
CA LEU A 476 -4.54 8.48 8.50
C LEU A 476 -5.78 7.80 7.91
N ILE A 477 -5.64 7.05 6.81
CA ILE A 477 -6.75 6.27 6.23
C ILE A 477 -7.29 5.29 7.28
N LYS A 478 -6.41 4.50 7.90
CA LYS A 478 -6.80 3.53 8.93
C LYS A 478 -7.42 4.17 10.15
N GLU A 479 -6.92 5.33 10.55
CA GLU A 479 -7.47 6.08 11.67
C GLU A 479 -8.88 6.60 11.36
N HIS A 480 -9.17 6.98 10.11
CA HIS A 480 -10.52 7.30 9.67
C HIS A 480 -11.44 6.09 9.56
N GLU A 481 -10.95 4.96 9.03
CA GLU A 481 -11.68 3.68 9.00
C GLU A 481 -12.08 3.25 10.42
N TYR A 482 -11.17 3.38 11.39
CA TYR A 482 -11.44 3.15 12.80
C TYR A 482 -12.61 4.00 13.33
N LEU A 483 -12.68 5.28 12.95
CA LEU A 483 -13.83 6.12 13.33
C LEU A 483 -15.13 5.72 12.64
N ASP A 484 -15.06 5.23 11.41
CA ASP A 484 -16.23 4.68 10.70
C ASP A 484 -16.75 3.42 11.42
N GLU A 485 -15.87 2.55 11.92
CA GLU A 485 -16.21 1.37 12.75
C GLU A 485 -16.91 1.78 14.06
N LEU A 486 -16.37 2.77 14.77
CA LEU A 486 -17.00 3.30 16.00
C LEU A 486 -18.38 3.90 15.74
N GLN A 487 -18.52 4.65 14.63
CA GLN A 487 -19.78 5.25 14.23
C GLN A 487 -20.81 4.20 13.84
N ALA A 488 -20.39 3.14 13.13
CA ALA A 488 -21.24 2.01 12.79
C ALA A 488 -21.75 1.29 14.05
N SER A 489 -20.87 1.09 15.03
CA SER A 489 -21.22 0.52 16.33
C SER A 489 -22.25 1.37 17.10
N LEU A 490 -22.15 2.69 16.99
CA LEU A 490 -23.06 3.63 17.64
C LEU A 490 -24.43 3.71 16.96
N THR A 491 -24.44 3.75 15.62
CA THR A 491 -25.64 4.09 14.81
C THR A 491 -26.28 2.90 14.12
N GLY A 492 -25.67 1.72 14.15
CA GLY A 492 -26.14 0.50 13.49
C GLY A 492 -26.04 0.53 11.96
N GLY A 493 -25.31 1.49 11.41
CA GLY A 493 -25.07 1.62 9.97
C GLY A 493 -23.75 2.35 9.70
N THR A 494 -23.04 1.91 8.67
CA THR A 494 -21.76 2.51 8.29
C THR A 494 -22.03 3.75 7.43
N LEU A 495 -21.77 4.94 7.97
CA LEU A 495 -21.71 6.15 7.17
C LEU A 495 -20.25 6.34 6.74
N ILE A 496 -19.87 5.68 5.64
CA ILE A 496 -18.52 5.82 5.07
C ILE A 496 -18.41 7.23 4.51
N PHE A 497 -17.41 7.98 4.96
CA PHE A 497 -17.11 9.28 4.36
C PHE A 497 -16.51 9.04 2.97
N PRO A 498 -17.22 9.38 1.87
CA PRO A 498 -16.63 9.24 0.55
C PRO A 498 -15.44 10.20 0.44
N ASP A 499 -14.36 9.72 -0.16
CA ASP A 499 -13.21 10.53 -0.57
C ASP A 499 -12.25 10.97 0.55
N ILE A 500 -12.17 10.15 1.60
CA ILE A 500 -11.25 10.43 2.70
C ILE A 500 -9.79 10.38 2.25
N GLU A 501 -9.42 9.44 1.37
CA GLU A 501 -8.04 9.29 0.89
C GLU A 501 -7.58 10.51 0.10
N ASN A 502 -8.45 11.03 -0.75
CA ASN A 502 -8.19 12.25 -1.51
C ASN A 502 -8.13 13.48 -0.60
N THR A 503 -9.05 13.57 0.38
CA THR A 503 -9.03 14.67 1.34
C THR A 503 -7.74 14.67 2.17
N ILE A 504 -7.29 13.49 2.61
CA ILE A 504 -6.02 13.32 3.33
C ILE A 504 -4.86 13.80 2.45
N LEU A 505 -4.83 13.34 1.20
CA LEU A 505 -3.78 13.66 0.27
C LEU A 505 -3.68 15.17 -0.03
N GLU A 506 -4.81 15.88 -0.11
CA GLU A 506 -4.86 17.33 -0.37
C GLU A 506 -4.53 18.20 0.85
N LYS A 507 -4.99 17.80 2.04
CA LYS A 507 -5.01 18.68 3.22
C LYS A 507 -3.98 18.31 4.27
N ASN A 508 -3.52 17.07 4.28
CA ASN A 508 -2.69 16.56 5.37
C ASN A 508 -1.25 16.26 4.93
N ILE A 509 -1.02 15.90 3.67
CA ILE A 509 0.28 15.39 3.21
C ILE A 509 1.05 16.47 2.44
N TYR A 510 2.24 16.82 2.91
CA TYR A 510 3.13 17.82 2.31
C TYR A 510 4.57 17.30 2.24
N GLY A 511 5.28 17.63 1.18
CA GLY A 511 6.67 17.21 1.01
C GLY A 511 7.50 18.14 0.14
N VAL A 512 8.80 18.18 0.42
CA VAL A 512 9.78 18.93 -0.37
C VAL A 512 10.98 18.04 -0.65
N ASP A 513 11.49 18.07 -1.87
CA ASP A 513 12.78 17.46 -2.21
C ASP A 513 13.53 18.29 -3.27
N ILE A 514 14.85 18.29 -3.19
CA ILE A 514 15.70 19.05 -4.13
C ILE A 514 15.74 18.41 -5.51
N ASN A 515 15.57 17.09 -5.58
CA ASN A 515 15.56 16.29 -6.79
C ASN A 515 14.14 16.27 -7.39
N GLU A 516 14.00 16.74 -8.62
CA GLU A 516 12.68 16.88 -9.27
C GLU A 516 12.08 15.51 -9.63
N GLU A 517 12.94 14.56 -9.98
CA GLU A 517 12.59 13.21 -10.35
C GLU A 517 12.12 12.41 -9.12
N SER A 518 12.74 12.64 -7.96
CA SER A 518 12.22 12.14 -6.67
C SER A 518 10.82 12.66 -6.38
N VAL A 519 10.57 13.95 -6.60
CA VAL A 519 9.25 14.58 -6.41
C VAL A 519 8.20 13.94 -7.34
N GLU A 520 8.50 13.74 -8.62
CA GLU A 520 7.56 13.13 -9.56
C GLU A 520 7.27 11.67 -9.19
N ILE A 521 8.28 10.92 -8.75
CA ILE A 521 8.12 9.57 -8.19
C ILE A 521 7.21 9.57 -6.96
N ALA A 522 7.41 10.51 -6.02
CA ALA A 522 6.59 10.62 -4.82
C ALA A 522 5.12 10.89 -5.17
N LYS A 523 4.86 11.80 -6.11
CA LYS A 523 3.52 12.07 -6.63
C LYS A 523 2.90 10.83 -7.27
N LEU A 524 3.65 10.12 -8.13
CA LEU A 524 3.18 8.89 -8.75
C LEU A 524 2.83 7.83 -7.71
N SER A 525 3.70 7.59 -6.73
CA SER A 525 3.43 6.63 -5.66
C SER A 525 2.15 6.95 -4.89
N LEU A 526 1.95 8.22 -4.54
CA LEU A 526 0.74 8.68 -3.84
C LEU A 526 -0.51 8.49 -4.71
N TRP A 527 -0.45 8.86 -6.00
CA TRP A 527 -1.57 8.63 -6.93
C TRP A 527 -1.91 7.15 -7.10
N LEU A 528 -0.91 6.28 -7.23
CA LEU A 528 -1.15 4.83 -7.34
C LEU A 528 -1.77 4.26 -6.06
N ARG A 529 -1.52 4.89 -4.91
CA ARG A 529 -2.11 4.51 -3.62
C ARG A 529 -3.57 4.96 -3.48
N THR A 530 -3.91 6.15 -3.97
CA THR A 530 -5.26 6.75 -3.81
C THR A 530 -6.16 6.60 -5.03
N ALA A 531 -5.66 6.11 -6.16
CA ALA A 531 -6.44 5.99 -7.39
C ALA A 531 -7.66 5.07 -7.21
N GLN A 532 -8.86 5.63 -7.38
CA GLN A 532 -10.13 4.91 -7.30
C GLN A 532 -10.92 5.03 -8.62
N PRO A 533 -11.66 3.98 -9.02
CA PRO A 533 -12.54 4.05 -10.18
C PRO A 533 -13.49 5.24 -10.09
N ARG A 534 -13.64 5.96 -11.21
CA ARG A 534 -14.57 7.10 -11.36
C ARG A 534 -14.25 8.34 -10.53
N ARG A 535 -13.05 8.45 -9.97
CA ARG A 535 -12.61 9.65 -9.23
C ARG A 535 -11.39 10.29 -9.89
N LYS A 536 -11.34 11.62 -9.89
CA LYS A 536 -10.15 12.38 -10.33
C LYS A 536 -9.02 12.16 -9.33
N LEU A 537 -7.78 12.17 -9.81
CA LEU A 537 -6.62 12.30 -8.96
C LEU A 537 -6.48 13.77 -8.54
N ASN A 538 -5.84 13.98 -7.40
CA ASN A 538 -5.60 15.33 -6.90
C ASN A 538 -4.36 15.93 -7.55
N ASP A 539 -4.40 17.24 -7.79
CA ASP A 539 -3.21 17.97 -8.24
C ASP A 539 -2.26 18.18 -7.06
N LEU A 540 -1.19 17.39 -7.02
CA LEU A 540 -0.23 17.39 -5.92
C LEU A 540 0.85 18.47 -6.05
N ASN A 541 0.81 19.34 -7.06
CA ASN A 541 1.88 20.34 -7.29
C ASN A 541 2.02 21.36 -6.15
N ASN A 542 0.95 21.58 -5.37
CA ASN A 542 0.99 22.46 -4.21
C ASN A 542 1.39 21.75 -2.90
N ASN A 543 1.31 20.42 -2.88
CA ASN A 543 1.60 19.59 -1.71
C ASN A 543 3.03 19.05 -1.74
N ILE A 544 3.45 18.53 -2.89
CA ILE A 544 4.77 17.95 -3.11
C ILE A 544 5.55 18.85 -4.07
N LYS A 545 6.55 19.56 -3.55
CA LYS A 545 7.27 20.60 -4.28
C LYS A 545 8.74 20.25 -4.46
N CYS A 546 9.31 20.69 -5.58
CA CYS A 546 10.74 20.61 -5.79
C CYS A 546 11.41 21.88 -5.27
N GLY A 547 12.39 21.73 -4.38
CA GLY A 547 13.10 22.85 -3.77
C GLY A 547 14.15 22.44 -2.75
N ASN A 548 15.06 23.36 -2.46
CA ASN A 548 16.03 23.24 -1.38
C ASN A 548 15.37 23.69 -0.09
N SER A 549 15.00 22.74 0.76
CA SER A 549 14.29 22.98 2.03
C SER A 549 15.05 23.83 3.04
N LEU A 550 16.36 24.05 2.83
CA LEU A 550 17.23 24.84 3.71
C LEU A 550 17.49 26.28 3.22
N ILE A 551 17.24 26.59 1.94
CA ILE A 551 17.68 27.85 1.32
C ILE A 551 16.52 28.52 0.58
N ASP A 552 16.11 29.68 1.06
CA ASP A 552 15.06 30.51 0.46
C ASP A 552 15.59 31.60 -0.49
N SER A 553 16.90 31.85 -0.44
CA SER A 553 17.58 32.85 -1.25
C SER A 553 17.83 32.35 -2.67
N LYS A 554 17.15 32.98 -3.64
CA LYS A 554 17.40 32.76 -5.08
C LYS A 554 18.83 33.08 -5.51
N ALA A 555 19.53 33.96 -4.78
CA ALA A 555 20.93 34.26 -5.08
C ALA A 555 21.87 33.06 -4.82
N VAL A 556 21.46 32.14 -3.93
CA VAL A 556 22.26 30.98 -3.53
C VAL A 556 21.75 29.69 -4.18
N ALA A 557 20.44 29.44 -4.14
CA ALA A 557 19.85 28.19 -4.63
C ALA A 557 19.18 28.31 -6.01
N GLY A 558 19.21 29.48 -6.66
CA GLY A 558 18.60 29.70 -7.97
C GLY A 558 17.11 29.33 -7.99
N ASP A 559 16.70 28.57 -9.00
CA ASP A 559 15.32 28.08 -9.17
C ASP A 559 14.91 27.02 -8.13
N LYS A 560 15.87 26.50 -7.37
CA LYS A 560 15.60 25.57 -6.26
C LYS A 560 15.39 26.28 -4.94
N ALA A 561 15.49 27.61 -4.86
CA ALA A 561 15.22 28.32 -3.61
C ALA A 561 13.77 28.09 -3.14
N PHE A 562 13.59 27.69 -1.88
CA PHE A 562 12.28 27.31 -1.35
C PHE A 562 11.87 28.19 -0.17
N LYS A 563 10.65 28.74 -0.24
CA LYS A 563 10.00 29.47 0.85
C LYS A 563 8.86 28.62 1.39
N TRP A 564 8.86 28.44 2.71
CA TRP A 564 7.87 27.63 3.41
C TRP A 564 6.54 28.36 3.64
N GLU A 565 6.58 29.69 3.77
CA GLU A 565 5.41 30.58 3.72
C GLU A 565 4.76 30.55 2.33
#